data_AF-A0A0F3GSB2-F1
#
_entry.id   AF-A0A0F3GSB2-F1
#
_cell.length_a   1.000
_cell.length_b   1.000
_cell.length_c   1.000
_cell.angle_alpha   90.00
_cell.angle_beta   90.00
_cell.angle_gamma   90.00
#
_symmetry.space_group_name_H-M   'P 1'
#
loop_
_entity.id
_entity.type
_entity.pdbx_description
1 polymer ?
#
loop_
_entity_poly.entity_id
_entity_poly.type
_entity_poly.pdbx_seq_one_letter_code
_entity_poly.pdbx_strand_id
1 'polypeptide(L)'
;MIDRGPGGVIQFNMRGIYTARYVKIASGYMGQLIEWPEVITEGQTLEECRELLQDATKEMMLACLQQGEDIPEGGALLQQIHVEI
;
A
#
# COMPACT_ATOMS: atom_id res chain seq x y z
N MET A 1 -10.02 -16.76 3.31
CA MET A 1 -10.90 -17.33 4.35
C MET A 1 -12.10 -16.41 4.50
N ILE A 2 -13.32 -16.92 4.28
CA ILE A 2 -14.56 -16.15 4.36
C ILE A 2 -15.00 -16.15 5.82
N ASP A 3 -14.98 -15.00 6.48
CA ASP A 3 -15.52 -14.85 7.84
C ASP A 3 -16.94 -14.28 7.74
N ARG A 4 -17.91 -14.94 8.40
CA ARG A 4 -19.31 -14.52 8.40
C ARG A 4 -19.54 -13.59 9.60
N GLY A 5 -19.54 -12.28 9.35
CA GLY A 5 -19.92 -11.28 10.36
C GLY A 5 -21.41 -11.37 10.74
N PRO A 6 -21.80 -10.81 11.91
CA PRO A 6 -23.19 -10.78 12.32
C PRO A 6 -23.99 -9.88 11.37
N GLY A 7 -24.96 -10.47 10.64
CA GLY A 7 -25.82 -9.75 9.70
C GLY A 7 -25.77 -10.22 8.24
N GLY A 8 -24.98 -11.26 7.91
CA GLY A 8 -24.95 -11.82 6.55
C GLY A 8 -24.23 -10.94 5.52
N VAL A 9 -23.63 -9.82 5.96
CA VAL A 9 -22.69 -9.04 5.16
C VAL A 9 -21.42 -9.87 5.02
N ILE A 10 -21.08 -10.25 3.78
CA ILE A 10 -19.80 -10.89 3.48
C ILE A 10 -18.72 -9.85 3.75
N GLN A 11 -18.06 -9.97 4.90
CA GLN A 11 -16.92 -9.11 5.22
C GLN A 11 -15.69 -9.75 4.59
N PHE A 12 -15.30 -9.27 3.41
CA PHE A 12 -14.02 -9.62 2.83
C PHE A 12 -12.93 -9.11 3.79
N ASN A 13 -12.29 -10.01 4.53
CA ASN A 13 -11.07 -9.68 5.27
C ASN A 13 -9.93 -9.54 4.25
N MET A 14 -9.94 -8.42 3.54
CA MET A 14 -8.97 -8.10 2.50
C MET A 14 -7.65 -7.70 3.18
N ARG A 15 -6.73 -8.64 3.22
CA ARG A 15 -5.36 -8.43 3.70
C ARG A 15 -4.41 -8.56 2.52
N GLY A 16 -3.89 -7.42 2.06
CA GLY A 16 -2.75 -7.38 1.14
C GLY A 16 -1.45 -7.18 1.91
N ILE A 17 -0.40 -7.86 1.49
CA ILE A 17 0.97 -7.58 1.95
C ILE A 17 1.64 -6.79 0.83
N TYR A 18 2.00 -5.54 1.09
CA TYR A 18 2.64 -4.65 0.12
C TYR A 18 4.05 -4.29 0.56
N THR A 19 4.91 -3.99 -0.41
CA THR A 19 6.27 -3.55 -0.16
C THR A 19 6.36 -2.04 -0.29
N ALA A 20 6.74 -1.36 0.80
CA ALA A 20 6.96 0.07 0.79
C ALA A 20 8.43 0.40 0.48
N ARG A 21 8.65 1.36 -0.41
CA ARG A 21 9.93 2.05 -0.61
C ARG A 21 9.88 3.38 0.12
N TYR A 22 10.92 3.66 0.91
CA TYR A 22 11.10 4.95 1.58
C TYR A 22 12.32 5.67 1.03
N VAL A 23 12.17 6.97 0.77
CA VAL A 23 13.23 7.85 0.29
C VAL A 23 13.31 9.06 1.21
N LYS A 24 14.51 9.38 1.69
CA LYS A 24 14.73 10.64 2.41
C LYS A 24 14.61 11.80 1.42
N ILE A 25 13.77 12.79 1.74
CA ILE A 25 13.56 14.02 0.96
C ILE A 25 13.80 15.24 1.85
N ALA A 26 13.80 16.44 1.26
CA ALA A 26 14.08 17.69 1.98
C ALA A 26 13.11 17.96 3.14
N SER A 27 11.83 17.60 2.97
CA SER A 27 10.76 17.78 3.96
C SER A 27 10.67 16.65 5.01
N GLY A 28 11.40 15.54 4.83
CA GLY A 28 11.22 14.36 5.66
C GLY A 28 11.47 13.06 4.89
N TYR A 29 10.46 12.21 4.78
CA TYR A 29 10.48 10.96 4.04
C TYR A 29 9.29 10.90 3.08
N MET A 30 9.54 10.38 1.89
CA MET A 30 8.53 9.96 0.93
C MET A 30 8.39 8.44 1.02
N GLY A 31 7.16 7.97 1.17
CA GLY A 31 6.79 6.56 1.15
C GLY A 31 6.01 6.28 -0.12
N GLN A 32 6.28 5.16 -0.76
CA GLN A 32 5.57 4.71 -1.95
C GLN A 32 5.40 3.19 -1.91
N LEU A 33 4.24 2.68 -2.30
CA LEU A 33 4.09 1.24 -2.53
C LEU A 33 4.72 0.84 -3.87
N ILE A 34 5.50 -0.23 -3.88
CA ILE A 34 6.13 -0.72 -5.10
C ILE A 34 5.08 -1.35 -6.04
N GLU A 35 4.14 -2.11 -5.47
CA GLU A 35 3.09 -2.78 -6.22
C GLU A 35 1.95 -1.86 -6.61
N TRP A 36 1.86 -0.68 -5.98
CA TRP A 36 0.87 0.35 -6.30
C TRP A 36 1.52 1.75 -6.30
N PRO A 37 2.29 2.10 -7.35
CA PRO A 37 3.11 3.31 -7.39
C PRO A 37 2.35 4.62 -7.20
N GLU A 38 1.05 4.63 -7.48
CA GLU A 38 0.12 5.74 -7.28
C GLU A 38 -0.11 6.06 -5.79
N VAL A 39 0.11 5.10 -4.89
CA VAL A 39 0.00 5.29 -3.44
C VAL A 39 1.31 5.85 -2.91
N ILE A 40 1.35 7.16 -2.73
CA ILE A 40 2.50 7.94 -2.27
C ILE A 40 2.09 8.83 -1.11
N THR A 41 2.95 8.94 -0.08
CA THR A 41 2.76 9.86 1.04
C THR A 41 4.08 10.53 1.44
N GLU A 42 3.99 11.64 2.16
CA GLU A 42 5.15 12.30 2.77
C GLU A 42 4.90 12.53 4.27
N GLY A 43 5.94 12.36 5.09
CA GLY A 43 5.91 12.65 6.52
C GLY A 43 7.25 13.22 6.99
N GLN A 44 7.27 14.00 8.06
CA GLN A 44 8.49 14.61 8.60
C GLN A 44 9.44 13.53 9.14
N THR A 45 8.88 12.46 9.71
CA THR A 45 9.59 11.26 10.18
C THR A 45 9.24 10.03 9.35
N LEU A 46 10.07 8.98 9.47
CA LEU A 46 9.81 7.70 8.79
C LEU A 46 8.53 7.05 9.34
N GLU A 47 8.30 7.16 10.65
CA GLU A 47 7.16 6.61 11.35
C GLU A 47 5.85 7.28 10.89
N GLU A 48 5.82 8.61 10.84
CA GLU A 48 4.67 9.38 10.35
C GLU A 48 4.37 9.04 8.88
N CYS A 49 5.40 9.04 8.03
CA CYS A 49 5.25 8.68 6.62
C CYS A 49 4.68 7.26 6.45
N ARG A 50 5.15 6.30 7.24
CA ARG A 50 4.64 4.92 7.25
C ARG A 50 3.17 4.84 7.69
N GLU A 51 2.78 5.57 8.72
CA GLU A 51 1.39 5.62 9.19
C GLU A 51 0.47 6.20 8.11
N LEU A 52 0.86 7.33 7.51
CA LEU A 52 0.13 7.94 6.39
C LEU A 52 0.03 6.98 5.19
N LEU A 53 1.12 6.27 4.86
CA LEU A 53 1.13 5.32 3.75
C LEU A 53 0.13 4.16 4.00
N GLN A 54 0.07 3.66 5.23
CA GLN A 54 -0.89 2.61 5.60
C GLN A 54 -2.34 3.09 5.49
N ASP A 55 -2.63 4.32 5.90
CA ASP A 55 -3.99 4.86 5.84
C ASP A 55 -4.41 5.16 4.40
N ALA A 56 -3.54 5.78 3.60
CA ALA A 56 -3.79 5.99 2.16
C ALA A 56 -4.04 4.66 1.43
N THR A 57 -3.28 3.61 1.77
CA THR A 57 -3.47 2.27 1.16
C THR A 57 -4.86 1.71 1.48
N LYS A 58 -5.34 1.86 2.72
CA LYS A 58 -6.69 1.39 3.12
C LYS A 58 -7.77 2.15 2.36
N GLU A 59 -7.65 3.47 2.25
CA GLU A 59 -8.60 4.30 1.51
C GLU A 59 -8.66 3.91 0.04
N MET A 60 -7.50 3.69 -0.58
CA MET A 60 -7.42 3.25 -1.98
C MET A 60 -8.04 1.88 -2.22
N MET A 61 -7.77 0.90 -1.35
CA MET A 61 -8.44 -0.41 -1.43
C MET A 61 -9.96 -0.29 -1.32
N LEU A 62 -10.46 0.55 -0.39
CA LEU A 62 -11.90 0.80 -0.25
C LEU A 62 -12.50 1.46 -1.49
N ALA A 63 -11.79 2.40 -2.12
CA ALA A 63 -12.23 3.05 -3.35
C ALA A 63 -12.34 2.07 -4.51
N CYS A 64 -11.31 1.23 -4.74
CA CYS A 64 -11.34 0.22 -5.79
C CYS A 64 -12.49 -0.79 -5.57
N LEU A 65 -12.71 -1.23 -4.32
CA LEU A 65 -13.84 -2.09 -3.99
C LEU A 65 -15.20 -1.47 -4.33
N GLN A 66 -15.38 -0.18 -4.07
CA GLN A 66 -16.63 0.53 -4.37
C GLN A 66 -16.85 0.70 -5.87
N GLN A 67 -15.76 0.87 -6.62
CA GLN A 67 -15.79 1.06 -8.08
C GLN A 67 -15.80 -0.26 -8.85
N GLY A 68 -15.58 -1.40 -8.17
CA GLY A 68 -15.43 -2.71 -8.80
C GLY A 68 -14.11 -2.83 -9.58
N GLU A 69 -13.10 -2.06 -9.19
CA GLU A 69 -11.76 -2.10 -9.78
C GLU A 69 -10.90 -3.17 -9.10
N ASP A 70 -9.96 -3.71 -9.86
CA ASP A 70 -8.98 -4.66 -9.33
C ASP A 70 -7.99 -3.95 -8.40
N ILE A 71 -7.64 -4.63 -7.31
CA ILE A 71 -6.63 -4.16 -6.37
C ILE A 71 -5.30 -4.82 -6.75
N PRO A 72 -4.22 -4.04 -6.93
CA PRO A 72 -2.92 -4.61 -7.24
C PRO A 72 -2.49 -5.65 -6.21
N GLU A 73 -2.12 -6.85 -6.67
CA GLU A 73 -1.65 -7.90 -5.77
C GLU A 73 -0.19 -7.65 -5.37
N GLY A 74 0.11 -7.90 -4.10
CA GLY A 74 1.47 -7.84 -3.57
C GLY A 74 2.34 -9.05 -3.92
N GLY A 75 3.60 -9.03 -3.49
CA GLY A 75 4.47 -10.22 -3.53
C GLY A 75 5.31 -10.39 -4.79
N ALA A 76 5.55 -9.31 -5.53
CA ALA A 76 6.51 -9.31 -6.64
C ALA A 76 7.93 -9.64 -6.14
N LEU A 77 8.71 -10.34 -6.98
CA LEU A 77 10.14 -10.53 -6.74
C LEU A 77 10.86 -9.18 -6.95
N LEU A 78 11.54 -8.70 -5.91
CA LEU A 78 12.35 -7.49 -5.99
C LEU A 78 13.82 -7.88 -6.15
N GLN A 79 14.44 -7.36 -7.22
CA GLN A 79 15.85 -7.61 -7.52
C GLN A 79 16.57 -6.29 -7.77
N GLN A 80 17.70 -6.11 -7.09
CA GLN A 80 18.67 -5.08 -7.48
C GLN A 80 19.46 -5.56 -8.68
N ILE A 81 19.58 -4.71 -9.70
CA ILE A 81 20.42 -4.94 -10.87
C ILE A 81 21.62 -4.01 -10.80
N HIS A 82 22.83 -4.55 -11.01
CA HIS A 82 24.05 -3.76 -11.14
C HIS A 82 24.20 -3.32 -12.60
N VAL A 83 24.53 -2.04 -12.83
CA VAL A 83 24.68 -1.46 -14.17
C VAL A 83 26.02 -0.72 -14.22
N GLU A 84 26.81 -0.97 -15.28
CA GLU A 84 28.08 -0.28 -15.58
C GLU A 84 27.91 0.53 -16.88
N ILE A 85 28.62 1.66 -17.00
CA ILE A 85 28.64 2.54 -18.19
C ILE A 85 30.04 2.51 -18.81
#